data_AF-A0A5B0G5I5-F1
#
_entry.id   AF-A0A5B0G5I5-F1
#
_cell.length_a   1.000
_cell.length_b   1.000
_cell.length_c   1.000
_cell.angle_alpha   90.00
_cell.angle_beta   90.00
_cell.angle_gamma   90.00
#
_symmetry.space_group_name_H-M   'P 1'
#
loop_
_entity.id
_entity.type
_entity.pdbx_description
1 polymer ?
#
loop_
_entity_poly.entity_id
_entity_poly.type
_entity_poly.pdbx_seq_one_letter_code
_entity_poly.pdbx_strand_id
1 'polypeptide(L)'
;MSNADEYIRKLSFNFTLSYQMPLLTIGAYQNPIAVAMPAAPLAAAAPALAPGQGDHVFGDVIGTIETALQSIFGGGAGWQTRMQKYNSTLASLWTALTALDLGHGALPPIVNRAGMAEPDEHSHMFGGYSHRFQWQLCELVATGFVAGPTGANIEVRVIGGATKAWRKGVMARFDDLIGHLVDSTALAFYITSPTVIRHAAALVRHSAISLTAAVAYTTGHNGPGKLRVNTVLAQYASLRIAFESILLRLENEGGTRAYNAVDDSWS
;
A
#
# COMPACT_ATOMS: atom_id res chain seq x y z
N MET A 1 -8.16 -14.15 -56.43
CA MET A 1 -7.87 -13.62 -55.08
C MET A 1 -6.52 -14.18 -54.67
N SER A 2 -5.56 -13.32 -54.35
CA SER A 2 -4.18 -13.73 -54.11
C SER A 2 -4.03 -14.33 -52.71
N ASN A 3 -3.05 -15.20 -52.50
CA ASN A 3 -2.74 -15.80 -51.18
C ASN A 3 -2.43 -14.75 -50.09
N ALA A 4 -2.27 -13.47 -50.44
CA ALA A 4 -2.12 -12.37 -49.49
C ALA A 4 -3.44 -11.99 -48.79
N ASP A 5 -4.58 -12.10 -49.47
CA ASP A 5 -5.89 -11.75 -48.89
C ASP A 5 -6.36 -12.81 -47.86
N GLU A 6 -5.94 -14.07 -48.04
CA GLU A 6 -6.21 -15.14 -47.08
C GLU A 6 -5.32 -15.05 -45.83
N TYR A 7 -4.09 -14.52 -45.98
CA TYR A 7 -3.17 -14.28 -44.86
C TYR A 7 -3.64 -13.11 -43.98
N ILE A 8 -4.20 -12.05 -44.57
CA ILE A 8 -4.78 -10.92 -43.84
C ILE A 8 -6.09 -11.35 -43.13
N ARG A 9 -6.91 -12.21 -43.75
CA ARG A 9 -8.10 -12.77 -43.07
C ARG A 9 -7.76 -13.74 -41.94
N LYS A 10 -6.67 -14.50 -42.03
CA LYS A 10 -6.20 -15.37 -40.93
C LYS A 10 -5.50 -14.62 -39.80
N LEU A 11 -4.95 -13.43 -40.06
CA LEU A 11 -4.48 -12.49 -39.02
C LEU A 11 -5.62 -11.70 -38.34
N SER A 12 -6.84 -11.76 -38.88
CA SER A 12 -8.01 -11.05 -38.35
C SER A 12 -8.89 -11.90 -37.43
N PHE A 13 -8.50 -13.13 -37.12
CA PHE A 13 -9.22 -13.99 -36.18
C PHE A 13 -8.65 -13.85 -34.76
N ASN A 14 -9.37 -13.09 -33.94
CA ASN A 14 -9.40 -13.18 -32.48
C ASN A 14 -8.09 -13.00 -31.72
N PHE A 15 -7.43 -11.85 -31.91
CA PHE A 15 -6.56 -11.29 -30.86
C PHE A 15 -7.10 -9.95 -30.32
N THR A 16 -8.42 -9.82 -30.24
CA THR A 16 -8.99 -9.08 -29.11
C THR A 16 -9.15 -10.09 -27.97
N LEU A 17 -8.02 -10.56 -27.44
CA LEU A 17 -7.96 -10.74 -26.00
C LEU A 17 -8.00 -9.32 -25.45
N SER A 18 -9.21 -8.76 -25.42
CA SER A 18 -9.60 -7.93 -24.30
C SER A 18 -9.25 -8.78 -23.09
N TYR A 19 -8.03 -8.55 -22.58
CA TYR A 19 -7.66 -8.95 -21.25
C TYR A 19 -8.58 -8.11 -20.37
N GLN A 20 -9.84 -8.55 -20.28
CA GLN A 20 -10.77 -8.17 -19.24
C GLN A 20 -10.11 -8.68 -17.98
N MET A 21 -9.13 -7.92 -17.50
CA MET A 21 -8.51 -8.11 -16.20
C MET A 21 -9.69 -8.05 -15.24
N PRO A 22 -10.05 -9.17 -14.60
CA PRO A 22 -11.27 -9.22 -13.82
C PRO A 22 -11.18 -8.13 -12.77
N LEU A 23 -12.06 -7.14 -12.91
CA LEU A 23 -12.33 -6.22 -11.82
C LEU A 23 -12.80 -7.04 -10.64
N LEU A 24 -12.66 -6.42 -9.47
CA LEU A 24 -13.16 -6.97 -8.23
C LEU A 24 -14.69 -7.11 -8.34
N THR A 25 -15.15 -8.28 -8.80
CA THR A 25 -16.54 -8.71 -8.75
C THR A 25 -16.97 -8.68 -7.28
N ILE A 26 -18.23 -8.39 -6.93
CA ILE A 26 -18.66 -8.50 -5.52
C ILE A 26 -18.18 -9.84 -4.96
N GLY A 27 -17.32 -9.80 -3.94
CA GLY A 27 -16.71 -11.01 -3.34
C GLY A 27 -15.39 -11.52 -3.98
N ALA A 28 -14.80 -10.82 -4.95
CA ALA A 28 -13.53 -11.18 -5.59
C ALA A 28 -12.28 -10.63 -4.87
N TYR A 29 -12.43 -9.63 -3.99
CA TYR A 29 -11.45 -9.42 -2.91
C TYR A 29 -11.64 -10.60 -1.97
N GLN A 30 -11.01 -11.72 -2.32
CA GLN A 30 -10.73 -12.72 -1.34
C GLN A 30 -9.66 -12.11 -0.45
N ASN A 31 -10.11 -11.54 0.69
CA ASN A 31 -9.23 -11.46 1.84
C ASN A 31 -8.57 -12.85 1.93
N PRO A 32 -7.23 -12.95 1.84
CA PRO A 32 -6.57 -14.25 1.86
C PRO A 32 -6.87 -15.06 3.13
N ILE A 33 -7.54 -14.45 4.13
CA ILE A 33 -7.94 -15.03 5.41
C ILE A 33 -9.47 -14.93 5.69
N ALA A 34 -10.33 -14.90 4.66
CA ALA A 34 -11.81 -14.93 4.74
C ALA A 34 -12.55 -13.60 5.05
N VAL A 35 -13.89 -13.62 5.06
CA VAL A 35 -14.85 -12.48 5.07
C VAL A 35 -14.63 -11.44 6.19
N ALA A 36 -13.82 -11.72 7.21
CA ALA A 36 -13.57 -10.84 8.35
C ALA A 36 -12.18 -10.18 8.30
N MET A 37 -12.05 -8.98 8.90
CA MET A 37 -10.76 -8.28 9.05
C MET A 37 -9.67 -9.22 9.64
N PRO A 38 -8.45 -9.26 9.08
CA PRO A 38 -7.35 -10.06 9.62
C PRO A 38 -7.10 -9.75 11.09
N ALA A 39 -6.72 -10.74 11.91
CA ALA A 39 -6.42 -10.53 13.33
C ALA A 39 -5.24 -9.56 13.53
N ALA A 40 -5.18 -8.89 14.69
CA ALA A 40 -4.04 -8.06 15.04
C ALA A 40 -2.80 -8.95 15.26
N PRO A 41 -1.61 -8.57 14.75
CA PRO A 41 -0.39 -9.33 14.98
C PRO A 41 -0.01 -9.31 16.46
N LEU A 42 0.66 -10.37 16.92
CA LEU A 42 1.10 -10.51 18.30
C LEU A 42 2.62 -10.46 18.34
N ALA A 43 3.19 -9.52 19.10
CA ALA A 43 4.63 -9.36 19.23
C ALA A 43 5.36 -10.64 19.67
N ALA A 44 4.73 -11.48 20.49
CA ALA A 44 5.30 -12.75 20.94
C ALA A 44 5.37 -13.83 19.85
N ALA A 45 4.65 -13.67 18.74
CA ALA A 45 4.63 -14.59 17.60
C ALA A 45 5.59 -14.18 16.46
N ALA A 46 6.40 -13.14 16.67
CA ALA A 46 7.32 -12.63 15.67
C ALA A 46 8.38 -13.69 15.28
N PRO A 47 8.50 -14.04 13.98
CA PRO A 47 9.56 -14.92 13.51
C PRO A 47 10.92 -14.20 13.52
N ALA A 48 11.99 -14.98 13.36
CA ALA A 48 13.32 -14.40 13.18
C ALA A 48 13.56 -13.98 11.73
N LEU A 49 14.27 -12.87 11.52
CA LEU A 49 14.73 -12.42 10.21
C LEU A 49 15.67 -13.45 9.57
N ALA A 50 15.51 -13.67 8.27
CA ALA A 50 16.41 -14.54 7.52
C ALA A 50 17.84 -13.94 7.51
N PRO A 51 18.92 -14.74 7.66
CA PRO A 51 20.30 -14.26 7.82
C PRO A 51 20.86 -13.28 6.76
N GLY A 52 20.21 -13.17 5.60
CA GLY A 52 20.65 -12.30 4.48
C GLY A 52 19.74 -11.10 4.20
N GLN A 53 18.70 -10.86 4.98
CA GLN A 53 17.86 -9.66 4.85
C GLN A 53 18.48 -8.51 5.65
N GLY A 54 18.67 -7.36 4.99
CA GLY A 54 19.04 -6.11 5.65
C GLY A 54 17.89 -5.56 6.49
N ASP A 55 18.22 -4.78 7.52
CA ASP A 55 17.20 -4.22 8.41
C ASP A 55 16.67 -2.91 7.82
N HIS A 56 15.38 -2.88 7.55
CA HIS A 56 14.71 -1.67 7.09
C HIS A 56 14.40 -0.78 8.29
N VAL A 57 14.85 0.48 8.27
CA VAL A 57 14.52 1.42 9.36
C VAL A 57 13.03 1.74 9.37
N PHE A 58 12.39 1.78 8.20
CA PHE A 58 10.99 2.15 8.02
C PHE A 58 10.23 1.05 7.27
N GLY A 59 8.98 0.80 7.66
CA GLY A 59 8.07 -0.06 6.90
C GLY A 59 7.52 0.64 5.65
N ASP A 60 7.15 -0.15 4.63
CA ASP A 60 6.67 0.35 3.34
C ASP A 60 5.17 0.69 3.32
N VAL A 61 4.85 1.89 3.80
CA VAL A 61 3.46 2.39 3.80
C VAL A 61 2.98 2.71 2.39
N ILE A 62 3.84 3.21 1.50
CA ILE A 62 3.45 3.51 0.11
C ILE A 62 3.14 2.22 -0.64
N GLY A 63 4.00 1.21 -0.56
CA GLY A 63 3.74 -0.09 -1.16
C GLY A 63 2.46 -0.73 -0.60
N THR A 64 2.15 -0.51 0.67
CA THR A 64 0.88 -0.94 1.27
C THR A 64 -0.32 -0.24 0.61
N ILE A 65 -0.27 1.08 0.43
CA ILE A 65 -1.32 1.87 -0.23
C ILE A 65 -1.44 1.45 -1.70
N GLU A 66 -0.33 1.34 -2.43
CA GLU A 66 -0.30 0.95 -3.83
C GLU A 66 -0.88 -0.46 -4.05
N THR A 67 -0.53 -1.42 -3.19
CA THR A 67 -1.08 -2.78 -3.24
C THR A 67 -2.60 -2.78 -3.03
N ALA A 68 -3.10 -1.98 -2.08
CA ALA A 68 -4.54 -1.81 -1.88
C ALA A 68 -5.21 -1.19 -3.11
N LEU A 69 -4.63 -0.13 -3.70
CA LEU A 69 -5.16 0.53 -4.89
C LEU A 69 -5.15 -0.40 -6.12
N GLN A 70 -4.07 -1.15 -6.33
CA GLN A 70 -3.99 -2.17 -7.38
C GLN A 70 -5.11 -3.20 -7.25
N SER A 71 -5.38 -3.64 -6.02
CA SER A 71 -6.46 -4.58 -5.71
C SER A 71 -7.82 -3.95 -6.02
N ILE A 72 -8.08 -2.74 -5.49
CA ILE A 72 -9.32 -2.00 -5.68
C ILE A 72 -9.66 -1.80 -7.17
N PHE A 73 -8.69 -1.36 -7.98
CA PHE A 73 -8.89 -1.03 -9.39
C PHE A 73 -8.59 -2.20 -10.34
N GLY A 74 -8.37 -3.41 -9.81
CA GLY A 74 -8.20 -4.67 -10.54
C GLY A 74 -7.04 -4.67 -11.54
N GLY A 75 -5.93 -4.01 -11.20
CA GLY A 75 -5.15 -3.32 -12.21
C GLY A 75 -3.75 -3.80 -12.52
N GLY A 76 -3.01 -4.46 -11.62
CA GLY A 76 -1.55 -4.54 -11.81
C GLY A 76 -1.00 -3.16 -12.22
N ALA A 77 -0.19 -3.04 -13.28
CA ALA A 77 0.32 -1.76 -13.79
C ALA A 77 -0.73 -0.77 -14.36
N GLY A 78 -1.97 -1.19 -14.63
CA GLY A 78 -3.01 -0.38 -15.27
C GLY A 78 -3.94 0.41 -14.32
N TRP A 79 -3.77 0.27 -13.00
CA TRP A 79 -4.65 0.90 -12.01
C TRP A 79 -4.65 2.43 -12.13
N GLN A 80 -3.50 3.04 -12.44
CA GLN A 80 -3.35 4.48 -12.58
C GLN A 80 -4.21 5.01 -13.73
N THR A 81 -4.18 4.36 -14.89
CA THR A 81 -5.00 4.73 -16.06
C THR A 81 -6.48 4.62 -15.75
N ARG A 82 -6.91 3.55 -15.06
CA ARG A 82 -8.31 3.37 -14.66
C ARG A 82 -8.76 4.42 -13.65
N MET A 83 -7.91 4.75 -12.69
CA MET A 83 -8.17 5.83 -11.72
C MET A 83 -8.23 7.20 -12.40
N GLN A 84 -7.36 7.47 -13.38
CA GLN A 84 -7.40 8.72 -14.16
C GLN A 84 -8.71 8.87 -14.92
N LYS A 85 -9.21 7.79 -15.54
CA LYS A 85 -10.52 7.77 -16.20
C LYS A 85 -11.68 7.91 -15.22
N TYR A 86 -11.54 7.33 -14.02
CA TYR A 86 -12.54 7.46 -12.94
C TYR A 86 -12.61 8.90 -12.43
N ASN A 87 -11.48 9.49 -12.06
CA ASN A 87 -11.35 10.84 -11.54
C ASN A 87 -9.88 11.30 -11.68
N SER A 88 -9.61 12.17 -12.66
CA SER A 88 -8.25 12.65 -12.96
C SER A 88 -7.62 13.43 -11.81
N THR A 89 -8.41 14.21 -11.05
CA THR A 89 -7.92 14.93 -9.88
C THR A 89 -7.51 13.97 -8.77
N LEU A 90 -8.32 12.96 -8.48
CA LEU A 90 -8.01 11.93 -7.50
C LEU A 90 -6.77 11.13 -7.90
N ALA A 91 -6.67 10.75 -9.17
CA ALA A 91 -5.49 10.08 -9.70
C ALA A 91 -4.21 10.91 -9.51
N SER A 92 -4.26 12.21 -9.81
CA SER A 92 -3.15 13.14 -9.61
C SER A 92 -2.73 13.21 -8.13
N LEU A 93 -3.70 13.28 -7.21
CA LEU A 93 -3.44 13.28 -5.76
C LEU A 93 -2.77 11.98 -5.29
N TRP A 94 -3.21 10.82 -5.78
CA TRP A 94 -2.58 9.53 -5.47
C TRP A 94 -1.17 9.41 -6.06
N THR A 95 -0.96 9.84 -7.30
CA THR A 95 0.38 9.89 -7.90
C THR A 95 1.31 10.78 -7.08
N ALA A 96 0.85 11.95 -6.63
CA ALA A 96 1.64 12.85 -5.79
C ALA A 96 1.97 12.21 -4.43
N LEU A 97 1.03 11.49 -3.82
CA LEU A 97 1.22 10.78 -2.55
C LEU A 97 2.23 9.63 -2.68
N THR A 98 2.14 8.84 -3.75
CA THR A 98 3.03 7.68 -4.01
C THR A 98 4.42 8.10 -4.48
N ALA A 99 4.59 9.34 -4.94
CA ALA A 99 5.90 9.91 -5.27
C ALA A 99 6.71 10.39 -4.05
N LEU A 100 6.15 10.36 -2.84
CA LEU A 100 6.88 10.69 -1.62
C LEU A 100 7.96 9.63 -1.35
N ASP A 101 9.24 10.03 -1.34
CA ASP A 101 10.32 9.14 -0.90
C ASP A 101 10.24 8.97 0.62
N LEU A 102 9.65 7.87 1.08
CA LEU A 102 9.53 7.55 2.51
C LEU A 102 10.63 6.60 3.00
N GLY A 103 11.81 6.70 2.39
CA GLY A 103 12.92 5.81 2.66
C GLY A 103 12.95 4.59 1.74
N HIS A 104 12.33 4.67 0.56
CA HIS A 104 12.33 3.61 -0.47
C HIS A 104 13.03 4.06 -1.77
N GLY A 105 13.52 5.31 -1.84
CA GLY A 105 14.27 5.83 -2.98
C GLY A 105 15.64 5.16 -3.18
N ALA A 106 16.45 5.66 -4.12
CA ALA A 106 17.66 4.98 -4.63
C ALA A 106 18.74 4.57 -3.60
N LEU A 107 18.66 5.03 -2.35
CA LEU A 107 19.61 4.69 -1.29
C LEU A 107 18.91 4.43 0.04
N PRO A 108 17.85 3.61 0.12
CA PRO A 108 16.93 3.60 1.27
C PRO A 108 17.66 3.49 2.63
N PRO A 109 17.11 4.00 3.75
CA PRO A 109 17.67 3.80 5.09
C PRO A 109 17.59 2.32 5.49
N ILE A 110 18.53 1.54 4.95
CA ILE A 110 18.69 0.11 5.17
C ILE A 110 20.03 -0.08 5.87
N VAL A 111 20.00 -0.86 6.94
CA VAL A 111 21.19 -1.34 7.62
C VAL A 111 21.57 -2.68 7.00
N ASN A 112 22.73 -2.74 6.35
CA ASN A 112 23.28 -4.01 5.91
C ASN A 112 23.61 -4.86 7.12
N ARG A 113 23.21 -6.14 7.09
CA ARG A 113 23.36 -7.06 8.21
C ARG A 113 24.08 -8.32 7.80
N ALA A 114 24.90 -8.84 8.71
CA ALA A 114 25.53 -10.15 8.60
C ALA A 114 25.47 -10.88 9.95
N GLY A 115 25.29 -12.20 9.95
CA GLY A 115 25.34 -13.03 11.16
C GLY A 115 24.11 -13.91 11.32
N MET A 116 23.78 -14.24 12.58
CA MET A 116 22.68 -15.15 12.90
C MET A 116 21.30 -14.51 12.69
N ALA A 117 20.25 -15.33 12.70
CA ALA A 117 18.88 -14.85 12.70
C ALA A 117 18.54 -14.14 14.02
N GLU A 118 17.88 -12.99 13.94
CA GLU A 118 17.40 -12.19 15.08
C GLU A 118 15.87 -12.12 15.05
N PRO A 119 15.17 -12.25 16.19
CA PRO A 119 13.73 -12.04 16.26
C PRO A 119 13.32 -10.66 15.74
N ASP A 120 12.35 -10.62 14.84
CA ASP A 120 11.91 -9.39 14.19
C ASP A 120 10.43 -9.09 14.40
N GLU A 121 10.20 -8.34 15.47
CA GLU A 121 8.87 -7.82 15.79
C GLU A 121 8.45 -6.73 14.81
N HIS A 122 9.37 -5.94 14.27
CA HIS A 122 9.01 -4.83 13.39
C HIS A 122 8.35 -5.31 12.12
N SER A 123 9.02 -6.16 11.32
CA SER A 123 8.42 -6.64 10.07
C SER A 123 7.15 -7.45 10.32
N HIS A 124 7.09 -8.21 11.43
CA HIS A 124 5.91 -8.96 11.81
C HIS A 124 4.71 -8.05 12.12
N MET A 125 4.91 -7.07 13.00
CA MET A 125 3.86 -6.15 13.42
C MET A 125 3.45 -5.25 12.26
N PHE A 126 4.41 -4.61 11.58
CA PHE A 126 4.14 -3.75 10.45
C PHE A 126 3.41 -4.50 9.33
N GLY A 127 3.87 -5.71 8.97
CA GLY A 127 3.21 -6.55 7.96
C GLY A 127 1.77 -6.92 8.32
N GLY A 128 1.53 -7.30 9.59
CA GLY A 128 0.19 -7.62 10.07
C GLY A 128 -0.77 -6.42 10.05
N TYR A 129 -0.30 -5.24 10.51
CA TYR A 129 -1.10 -4.02 10.44
C TYR A 129 -1.27 -3.50 9.02
N SER A 130 -0.28 -3.70 8.14
CA SER A 130 -0.36 -3.38 6.71
C SER A 130 -1.51 -4.15 6.06
N HIS A 131 -1.61 -5.46 6.30
CA HIS A 131 -2.72 -6.28 5.78
C HIS A 131 -4.09 -5.80 6.30
N ARG A 132 -4.19 -5.44 7.58
CA ARG A 132 -5.43 -4.89 8.17
C ARG A 132 -5.82 -3.56 7.54
N PHE A 133 -4.86 -2.70 7.27
CA PHE A 133 -5.08 -1.42 6.60
C PHE A 133 -5.49 -1.61 5.12
N GLN A 134 -4.84 -2.52 4.39
CA GLN A 134 -5.25 -2.89 3.02
C GLN A 134 -6.68 -3.40 2.99
N TRP A 135 -7.05 -4.28 3.92
CA TRP A 135 -8.43 -4.79 4.05
C TRP A 135 -9.43 -3.65 4.24
N GLN A 136 -9.13 -2.72 5.17
CA GLN A 136 -10.02 -1.59 5.46
C GLN A 136 -10.14 -0.60 4.29
N LEU A 137 -9.08 -0.45 3.49
CA LEU A 137 -9.11 0.30 2.23
C LEU A 137 -9.93 -0.39 1.14
N CYS A 138 -9.86 -1.72 1.03
CA CYS A 138 -10.67 -2.48 0.08
C CYS A 138 -12.16 -2.46 0.45
N GLU A 139 -12.49 -2.46 1.75
CA GLU A 139 -13.87 -2.28 2.25
C GLU A 139 -14.53 -0.98 1.78
N LEU A 140 -13.77 0.11 1.64
CA LEU A 140 -14.25 1.38 1.06
C LEU A 140 -14.91 1.17 -0.31
N VAL A 141 -14.40 0.22 -1.10
CA VAL A 141 -14.89 -0.09 -2.44
C VAL A 141 -15.97 -1.17 -2.42
N ALA A 142 -15.83 -2.18 -1.54
CA ALA A 142 -16.83 -3.24 -1.41
C ALA A 142 -18.19 -2.71 -0.92
N THR A 143 -18.19 -1.79 0.06
CA THR A 143 -19.40 -1.11 0.55
C THR A 143 -20.03 -0.18 -0.49
N GLY A 144 -19.27 0.18 -1.52
CA GLY A 144 -19.69 1.01 -2.62
C GLY A 144 -20.28 0.25 -3.80
N PHE A 145 -20.23 -1.07 -3.82
CA PHE A 145 -20.62 -1.83 -5.00
C PHE A 145 -22.15 -1.99 -5.05
N VAL A 146 -22.77 -1.57 -6.16
CA VAL A 146 -24.13 -1.96 -6.50
C VAL A 146 -24.06 -2.89 -7.71
N ALA A 147 -24.57 -4.12 -7.57
CA ALA A 147 -24.70 -5.03 -8.69
C ALA A 147 -25.45 -4.34 -9.84
N GLY A 148 -24.78 -4.17 -10.97
CA GLY A 148 -25.45 -3.74 -12.20
C GLY A 148 -26.55 -4.74 -12.58
N PRO A 149 -27.58 -4.31 -13.34
CA PRO A 149 -28.62 -5.23 -13.79
C PRO A 149 -27.98 -6.41 -14.52
N THR A 150 -28.36 -7.61 -14.10
CA THR A 150 -27.90 -8.90 -14.63
C THR A 150 -27.94 -8.89 -16.16
N GLY A 151 -26.78 -9.03 -16.80
CA GLY A 151 -26.64 -9.11 -18.26
C GLY A 151 -25.83 -7.97 -18.91
N ALA A 152 -25.43 -6.94 -18.17
CA ALA A 152 -24.60 -5.85 -18.71
C ALA A 152 -23.17 -5.90 -18.15
N ASN A 153 -22.18 -5.65 -19.01
CA ASN A 153 -20.77 -5.41 -18.67
C ASN A 153 -20.57 -4.07 -17.91
N ILE A 154 -21.53 -3.68 -17.07
CA ILE A 154 -21.62 -2.39 -16.40
C ILE A 154 -21.55 -2.63 -14.89
N GLU A 155 -20.44 -2.21 -14.29
CA GLU A 155 -20.19 -2.28 -12.86
C GLU A 155 -20.42 -0.90 -12.23
N VAL A 156 -21.39 -0.75 -11.32
CA VAL A 156 -21.63 0.53 -10.66
C VAL A 156 -20.83 0.59 -9.36
N ARG A 157 -19.86 1.51 -9.29
CA ARG A 157 -19.06 1.76 -8.08
C ARG A 157 -19.46 3.07 -7.42
N VAL A 158 -19.69 3.00 -6.13
CA VAL A 158 -19.90 4.15 -5.25
C VAL A 158 -18.65 4.30 -4.38
N ILE A 159 -17.66 5.07 -4.85
CA ILE A 159 -16.52 5.40 -3.99
C ILE A 159 -16.96 6.55 -3.10
N GLY A 160 -17.21 6.24 -1.81
CA GLY A 160 -17.79 7.16 -0.84
C GLY A 160 -19.32 7.18 -0.91
N GLY A 161 -19.99 6.52 0.05
CA GLY A 161 -21.46 6.49 0.12
C GLY A 161 -22.05 5.67 1.29
N ALA A 162 -23.31 6.01 1.65
CA ALA A 162 -24.22 5.54 2.71
C ALA A 162 -23.77 5.57 4.18
N THR A 163 -22.52 5.20 4.52
CA THR A 163 -22.01 5.41 5.89
C THR A 163 -20.82 6.34 5.85
N LYS A 164 -20.97 7.59 6.30
CA LYS A 164 -19.87 8.56 6.53
C LYS A 164 -18.93 8.16 7.69
N ALA A 165 -18.72 6.85 7.87
CA ALA A 165 -17.99 6.25 8.98
C ALA A 165 -16.72 5.53 8.51
N TRP A 166 -16.53 5.33 7.20
CA TRP A 166 -15.38 4.60 6.67
C TRP A 166 -14.07 5.38 6.82
N ARG A 167 -14.08 6.72 6.69
CA ARG A 167 -12.86 7.56 6.85
C ARG A 167 -12.21 7.34 8.21
N LYS A 168 -13.02 7.38 9.28
CA LYS A 168 -12.54 7.14 10.65
C LYS A 168 -11.95 5.73 10.80
N GLY A 169 -12.57 4.72 10.18
CA GLY A 169 -12.07 3.36 10.18
C GLY A 169 -10.73 3.22 9.46
N VAL A 170 -10.62 3.76 8.24
CA VAL A 170 -9.38 3.75 7.43
C VAL A 170 -8.27 4.50 8.15
N MET A 171 -8.53 5.71 8.68
CA MET A 171 -7.53 6.49 9.41
C MET A 171 -7.09 5.82 10.72
N ALA A 172 -8.00 5.16 11.44
CA ALA A 172 -7.61 4.39 12.63
C ALA A 172 -6.64 3.25 12.29
N ARG A 173 -6.84 2.57 11.15
CA ARG A 173 -5.91 1.51 10.69
C ARG A 173 -4.61 2.07 10.15
N PHE A 174 -4.64 3.23 9.52
CA PHE A 174 -3.44 3.97 9.16
C PHE A 174 -2.64 4.34 10.41
N ASP A 175 -3.29 4.87 11.45
CA ASP A 175 -2.63 5.23 12.71
C ASP A 175 -2.05 3.99 13.43
N ASP A 176 -2.73 2.85 13.41
CA ASP A 176 -2.18 1.56 13.91
C ASP A 176 -0.90 1.14 13.17
N LEU A 177 -0.90 1.27 11.84
CA LEU A 177 0.25 0.99 10.98
C LEU A 177 1.43 1.93 11.30
N ILE A 178 1.16 3.23 11.43
CA ILE A 178 2.15 4.24 11.82
C ILE A 178 2.68 4.01 13.24
N GLY A 179 1.87 3.40 14.12
CA GLY A 179 2.27 2.97 15.46
C GLY A 179 3.38 1.93 15.48
N HIS A 180 3.60 1.21 14.37
CA HIS A 180 4.59 0.13 14.23
C HIS A 180 5.54 0.37 13.05
N LEU A 181 5.70 1.64 12.65
CA LEU A 181 6.39 2.03 11.42
C LEU A 181 7.89 1.78 11.45
N VAL A 182 8.54 1.98 12.59
CA VAL A 182 9.99 2.11 12.67
C VAL A 182 10.61 0.94 13.42
N ASP A 183 11.67 0.36 12.88
CA ASP A 183 12.52 -0.55 13.61
C ASP A 183 13.51 0.25 14.46
N SER A 184 13.32 0.21 15.78
CA SER A 184 14.18 0.90 16.74
C SER A 184 15.65 0.46 16.70
N THR A 185 15.92 -0.82 16.40
CA THR A 185 17.30 -1.35 16.36
C THR A 185 18.00 -0.86 15.11
N ALA A 186 17.35 -0.97 13.94
CA ALA A 186 17.88 -0.42 12.70
C ALA A 186 18.03 1.10 12.77
N LEU A 187 17.06 1.82 13.35
CA LEU A 187 17.11 3.27 13.54
C LEU A 187 18.36 3.68 14.33
N ALA A 188 18.59 3.04 15.47
CA ALA A 188 19.73 3.34 16.34
C ALA A 188 21.05 3.17 15.59
N PHE A 189 21.22 2.04 14.90
CA PHE A 189 22.43 1.74 14.15
C PHE A 189 22.61 2.66 12.94
N TYR A 190 21.56 2.90 12.16
CA TYR A 190 21.62 3.73 10.96
C TYR A 190 22.01 5.17 11.30
N ILE A 191 21.52 5.72 12.41
CA ILE A 191 21.89 7.09 12.84
C ILE A 191 23.39 7.20 13.07
N THR A 192 24.01 6.21 13.74
CA THR A 192 25.43 6.27 14.11
C THR A 192 26.36 5.80 12.99
N SER A 193 25.95 4.80 12.20
CA SER A 193 26.84 4.06 11.31
C SER A 193 26.14 3.56 10.03
N PRO A 194 25.57 4.46 9.21
CA PRO A 194 24.71 4.10 8.07
C PRO A 194 25.40 3.30 6.95
N THR A 195 26.74 3.35 6.88
CA THR A 195 27.54 2.66 5.85
C THR A 195 28.21 1.39 6.35
N VAL A 196 28.08 1.09 7.63
CA VAL A 196 28.75 -0.06 8.27
C VAL A 196 27.81 -1.27 8.24
N ILE A 197 28.37 -2.47 8.09
CA ILE A 197 27.60 -3.71 8.23
C ILE A 197 27.37 -3.95 9.73
N ARG A 198 26.11 -4.07 10.14
CA ARG A 198 25.74 -4.49 11.49
C ARG A 198 25.96 -5.99 11.63
N HIS A 199 26.70 -6.39 12.66
CA HIS A 199 26.84 -7.80 13.03
C HIS A 199 25.70 -8.21 13.95
N ALA A 200 24.87 -9.15 13.48
CA ALA A 200 23.72 -9.67 14.19
C ALA A 200 24.14 -10.46 15.45
N ALA A 201 23.38 -10.32 16.53
CA ALA A 201 23.61 -10.98 17.80
C ALA A 201 22.33 -11.68 18.31
N ALA A 202 22.46 -12.92 18.80
CA ALA A 202 21.32 -13.79 19.14
C ALA A 202 20.31 -13.24 20.17
N LEU A 203 20.69 -12.21 20.94
CA LEU A 203 19.86 -11.62 21.98
C LEU A 203 19.16 -10.32 21.55
N VAL A 204 19.45 -9.82 20.34
CA VAL A 204 18.84 -8.59 19.83
C VAL A 204 17.45 -8.90 19.30
N ARG A 205 16.47 -8.11 19.74
CA ARG A 205 15.09 -8.17 19.29
C ARG A 205 14.74 -6.85 18.61
N HIS A 206 14.47 -6.89 17.32
CA HIS A 206 14.02 -5.72 16.58
C HIS A 206 12.63 -5.37 17.08
N SER A 207 12.46 -4.16 17.60
CA SER A 207 11.22 -3.71 18.22
C SER A 207 10.58 -2.63 17.38
N ALA A 208 9.29 -2.79 17.09
CA ALA A 208 8.49 -1.79 16.38
C ALA A 208 8.21 -0.58 17.29
N ILE A 209 8.45 0.62 16.80
CA ILE A 209 8.10 1.86 17.50
C ILE A 209 7.29 2.78 16.60
N SER A 210 6.53 3.68 17.24
CA SER A 210 5.71 4.66 16.55
C SER A 210 6.53 5.79 15.93
N LEU A 211 5.96 6.51 14.98
CA LEU A 211 6.55 7.73 14.42
C LEU A 211 6.93 8.75 15.52
N THR A 212 6.06 8.96 16.51
CA THR A 212 6.34 9.87 17.64
C THR A 212 7.53 9.42 18.46
N ALA A 213 7.64 8.11 18.75
CA ALA A 213 8.78 7.56 19.48
C ALA A 213 10.08 7.70 18.68
N ALA A 214 10.05 7.49 17.36
CA ALA A 214 11.20 7.69 16.50
C ALA A 214 11.65 9.16 16.45
N VAL A 215 10.74 10.13 16.36
CA VAL A 215 11.04 11.57 16.42
C VAL A 215 11.67 11.96 17.77
N ALA A 216 11.15 11.42 18.87
CA ALA A 216 11.73 11.63 20.19
C ALA A 216 13.15 11.05 20.27
N TYR A 217 13.37 9.85 19.71
CA TYR A 217 14.68 9.22 19.63
C TYR A 217 15.68 10.08 18.85
N THR A 218 15.33 10.59 17.67
CA THR A 218 16.28 11.36 16.84
C THR A 218 16.63 12.73 17.41
N THR A 219 15.77 13.30 18.24
CA THR A 219 16.07 14.57 18.93
C THR A 219 17.27 14.42 19.88
N GLY A 220 17.34 13.31 20.62
CA GLY A 220 18.39 13.04 21.61
C GLY A 220 19.69 12.44 21.07
N HIS A 221 19.70 11.98 19.82
CA HIS A 221 20.85 11.27 19.23
C HIS A 221 21.42 12.04 18.04
N ASN A 222 22.74 12.03 17.88
CA ASN A 222 23.45 12.64 16.75
C ASN A 222 24.28 11.61 16.01
N GLY A 223 24.38 11.75 14.70
CA GLY A 223 25.19 10.87 13.87
C GLY A 223 24.98 11.13 12.37
N PRO A 224 25.84 10.55 11.52
CA PRO A 224 25.83 10.77 10.07
C PRO A 224 24.50 10.41 9.39
N GLY A 225 23.75 9.42 9.91
CA GLY A 225 22.46 9.03 9.35
C GLY A 225 21.28 9.94 9.74
N LYS A 226 21.46 10.82 10.75
CA LYS A 226 20.36 11.58 11.38
C LYS A 226 19.59 12.46 10.40
N LEU A 227 20.29 13.23 9.57
CA LEU A 227 19.65 14.18 8.66
C LEU A 227 18.63 13.47 7.78
N ARG A 228 19.03 12.34 7.22
CA ARG A 228 18.19 11.56 6.33
C ARG A 228 16.99 10.95 7.05
N VAL A 229 17.21 10.36 8.22
CA VAL A 229 16.13 9.83 9.06
C VAL A 229 15.10 10.93 9.36
N ASN A 230 15.56 12.14 9.73
CA ASN A 230 14.67 13.26 10.00
C ASN A 230 13.88 13.71 8.76
N THR A 231 14.48 13.71 7.57
CA THR A 231 13.76 13.98 6.32
C THR A 231 12.61 12.99 6.11
N VAL A 232 12.89 11.69 6.27
CA VAL A 232 11.87 10.63 6.10
C VAL A 232 10.76 10.76 7.15
N LEU A 233 11.12 10.97 8.43
CA LEU A 233 10.14 11.19 9.51
C LEU A 233 9.22 12.40 9.23
N ALA A 234 9.77 13.50 8.70
CA ALA A 234 8.98 14.67 8.33
C ALA A 234 8.00 14.37 7.18
N GLN A 235 8.43 13.58 6.19
CA GLN A 235 7.57 13.17 5.08
C GLN A 235 6.43 12.25 5.52
N TYR A 236 6.65 11.38 6.52
CA TYR A 236 5.57 10.58 7.11
C TYR A 236 4.50 11.43 7.81
N ALA A 237 4.89 12.52 8.47
CA ALA A 237 3.91 13.45 9.04
C ALA A 237 3.05 14.11 7.94
N SER A 238 3.66 14.52 6.83
CA SER A 238 2.94 15.04 5.67
C SER A 238 2.06 13.99 4.98
N LEU A 239 2.51 12.73 4.90
CA LEU A 239 1.76 11.62 4.32
C LEU A 239 0.40 11.47 5.02
N ARG A 240 0.37 11.46 6.35
CA ARG A 240 -0.88 11.29 7.12
C ARG A 240 -1.92 12.36 6.74
N ILE A 241 -1.49 13.63 6.68
CA ILE A 241 -2.36 14.77 6.36
C ILE A 241 -2.85 14.69 4.91
N ALA A 242 -1.94 14.39 3.98
CA ALA A 242 -2.28 14.25 2.55
C ALA A 242 -3.27 13.12 2.33
N PHE A 243 -3.04 11.97 2.96
CA PHE A 243 -3.91 10.81 2.87
C PHE A 243 -5.30 11.10 3.45
N GLU A 244 -5.38 11.66 4.66
CA GLU A 244 -6.66 12.05 5.27
C GLU A 244 -7.45 13.03 4.40
N SER A 245 -6.76 13.97 3.75
CA SER A 245 -7.38 14.94 2.84
C SER A 245 -7.97 14.27 1.59
N ILE A 246 -7.30 13.26 1.05
CA ILE A 246 -7.81 12.44 -0.06
C ILE A 246 -9.07 11.68 0.38
N LEU A 247 -9.04 11.05 1.56
CA LEU A 247 -10.21 10.33 2.09
C LEU A 247 -11.38 11.28 2.37
N LEU A 248 -11.11 12.48 2.91
CA LEU A 248 -12.14 13.50 3.12
C LEU A 248 -12.78 13.93 1.79
N ARG A 249 -11.97 14.10 0.75
CA ARG A 249 -12.45 14.45 -0.58
C ARG A 249 -13.30 13.33 -1.18
N LEU A 250 -12.87 12.08 -1.03
CA LEU A 250 -13.67 10.90 -1.40
C LEU A 250 -15.00 10.82 -0.62
N GLU A 251 -15.01 11.20 0.65
CA GLU A 251 -16.22 11.18 1.49
C GLU A 251 -17.22 12.29 1.11
N ASN A 252 -16.73 13.47 0.69
CA ASN A 252 -17.56 14.64 0.42
C ASN A 252 -17.92 14.84 -1.06
N GLU A 253 -17.02 14.46 -1.96
CA GLU A 253 -17.16 14.62 -3.42
C GLU A 253 -17.32 13.26 -4.14
N GLY A 254 -17.29 12.17 -3.38
CA GLY A 254 -17.59 10.83 -3.88
C GLY A 254 -18.99 10.78 -4.48
N GLY A 255 -19.07 10.34 -5.73
CA GLY A 255 -20.32 10.12 -6.45
C GLY A 255 -20.34 8.72 -7.04
N THR A 256 -21.53 8.19 -7.26
CA THR A 256 -21.73 6.93 -7.99
C THR A 256 -21.28 7.11 -9.44
N ARG A 257 -20.36 6.26 -9.92
CA ARG A 257 -20.01 6.16 -11.35
C ARG A 257 -20.11 4.72 -11.81
N ALA A 258 -20.68 4.51 -12.99
CA ALA A 258 -20.77 3.21 -13.63
C ALA A 258 -19.57 3.01 -14.55
N TYR A 259 -18.82 1.92 -14.35
CA TYR A 259 -17.77 1.48 -15.25
C TYR A 259 -18.35 0.60 -16.36
N ASN A 260 -17.99 0.89 -17.60
CA ASN A 260 -18.26 0.05 -18.75
C ASN A 260 -16.99 -0.71 -19.17
N ALA A 261 -17.01 -2.03 -19.01
CA ALA A 261 -15.86 -2.89 -19.31
C ALA A 261 -15.66 -3.15 -20.81
N VAL A 262 -16.62 -2.78 -21.67
CA VAL A 262 -16.52 -2.97 -23.12
C VAL A 262 -15.62 -1.91 -23.76
N ASP A 263 -15.69 -0.67 -23.26
CA ASP A 263 -14.96 0.48 -23.80
C ASP A 263 -13.98 1.11 -22.80
N ASP A 264 -13.82 0.50 -21.62
CA ASP A 264 -12.96 0.97 -20.53
C ASP A 264 -13.25 2.44 -20.16
N SER A 265 -14.53 2.75 -19.92
CA SER A 265 -15.03 4.09 -19.61
C SER A 265 -15.84 4.16 -18.30
N TRP A 266 -16.02 5.38 -17.77
CA TRP A 266 -16.84 5.65 -16.59
C TRP A 266 -17.94 6.67 -16.93
N SER A 267 -19.18 6.44 -16.48
CA SER A 267 -20.35 7.31 -16.66
C SER A 267 -21.04 7.65 -15.35
#